data_AF-A0A1Y1XPA0-F1
#
_entry.id   AF-A0A1Y1XPA0-F1
#
_cell.length_a   1.000
_cell.length_b   1.000
_cell.length_c   1.000
_cell.angle_alpha   90.00
_cell.angle_beta   90.00
_cell.angle_gamma   90.00
#
_symmetry.space_group_name_H-M   'P 1'
#
loop_
_entity.id
_entity.type
_entity.pdbx_description
1 polymer ?
#
loop_
_entity_poly.entity_id
_entity_poly.type
_entity_poly.pdbx_seq_one_letter_code
_entity_poly.pdbx_strand_id
1 'polypeptide(L)'
;MDISEKQKRSNDVNQEILAYSEYIDNLLGHITELTPKYLPVSNSDDGEKENVKVNDLLDSLRDGILFGYILSQINPDSINLDKLNRDIDLSSFDDHKKAVPTSTDNAKVVFKVTANHNIILESAKKCGIVVVNIGSEDILQKNVGLVLGLLWQMIRCILLKEINIDSHPELILLLDPDESLEMAGQLSNEQLLLRWFNFHLKHNGSKPISNFSKDIADSEAYFTLFERLNMISNTNDEVMDLINKGRALPTSEKEKRAECVLKISHIMDCKRFININRIVNGHARLNLSFVATIFNKYSNVNLTDEESMAYVRELIRRMRLKDKEQYLPLDQELQFLRDLLQKNGYLDVEFFRLYSNRINQLGWLNEYALDDSFDKPKEEAILKEMSEIEKRDKMIEALQSQLEEKTSELVKVNQRVEEFTKQTEELQSTLNERDSDVAEKKNTLEEMTKEIAEQKEKIKNEEEKNAKQKEAFLNFKKEITDQLHLIETMMHKDMNKINKIGNTDSGDEEEDENEEAGNSESTGNPQEDIAETYKKVESYVKRLLEELKKSKEQNYIYKSQIAQNDKINAILNEKIYQYSENACKESNAANLKGKASSKSNLAKKFVPS
;
A
#
# COMPACT_ATOMS: atom_id res chain seq x y z
N MET A 1 -10.15 -24.05 19.05
CA MET A 1 -10.93 -24.65 17.95
C MET A 1 -11.66 -25.83 18.55
N ASP A 2 -12.97 -25.68 18.70
CA ASP A 2 -13.83 -26.49 19.56
C ASP A 2 -13.97 -27.93 19.01
N ILE A 3 -14.06 -28.93 19.89
CA ILE A 3 -14.09 -30.37 19.49
C ILE A 3 -15.30 -30.65 18.58
N SER A 4 -16.41 -29.93 18.82
CA SER A 4 -17.63 -29.96 18.02
C SER A 4 -17.42 -29.50 16.56
N GLU A 5 -16.64 -28.45 16.32
CA GLU A 5 -16.38 -27.93 14.96
C GLU A 5 -15.50 -28.88 14.15
N LYS A 6 -14.51 -29.51 14.79
CA LYS A 6 -13.66 -30.52 14.14
C LYS A 6 -14.47 -31.76 13.73
N GLN A 7 -15.37 -32.22 14.60
CA GLN A 7 -16.22 -33.36 14.33
C GLN A 7 -17.22 -33.07 13.20
N LYS A 8 -17.81 -31.87 13.19
CA LYS A 8 -18.68 -31.42 12.09
C LYS A 8 -17.94 -31.37 10.75
N ARG A 9 -16.75 -30.76 10.73
CA ARG A 9 -15.92 -30.67 9.51
C ARG A 9 -15.50 -32.05 8.98
N SER A 10 -15.18 -32.98 9.88
CA SER A 10 -14.87 -34.36 9.49
C SER A 10 -16.07 -35.07 8.87
N ASN A 11 -17.28 -34.83 9.40
CA ASN A 11 -18.50 -35.41 8.86
C ASN A 11 -18.82 -34.84 7.47
N ASP A 12 -18.69 -33.53 7.28
CA ASP A 12 -18.89 -32.88 5.97
C ASP A 12 -17.94 -33.44 4.91
N VAL A 13 -16.66 -33.61 5.25
CA VAL A 13 -15.66 -34.23 4.36
C VAL A 13 -16.04 -35.65 3.96
N ASN A 14 -16.50 -36.47 4.91
CA ASN A 14 -16.93 -37.84 4.60
C ASN A 14 -18.16 -37.85 3.68
N GLN A 15 -19.10 -36.91 3.87
CA GLN A 15 -20.25 -36.77 2.99
C GLN A 15 -19.85 -36.37 1.56
N GLU A 16 -18.88 -35.48 1.41
CA GLU A 16 -18.29 -35.12 0.11
C GLU A 16 -17.63 -36.31 -0.57
N ILE A 17 -16.78 -37.06 0.14
CA ILE A 17 -16.10 -38.27 -0.40
C ILE A 17 -17.13 -39.26 -0.95
N LEU A 18 -18.17 -39.57 -0.17
CA LEU A 18 -19.21 -40.50 -0.60
C LEU A 18 -19.94 -40.00 -1.86
N ALA A 19 -20.32 -38.71 -1.89
CA ALA A 19 -21.04 -38.14 -3.03
C ALA A 19 -20.19 -38.09 -4.31
N TYR A 20 -18.92 -37.69 -4.18
CA TYR A 20 -18.01 -37.60 -5.32
C TYR A 20 -17.63 -38.98 -5.84
N SER A 21 -17.49 -39.97 -4.96
CA SER A 21 -17.22 -41.35 -5.37
C SER A 21 -18.36 -41.92 -6.21
N GLU A 22 -19.62 -41.77 -5.75
CA GLU A 22 -20.81 -42.19 -6.49
C GLU A 22 -20.89 -41.48 -7.86
N TYR A 23 -20.56 -40.20 -7.90
CA TYR A 23 -20.57 -39.46 -9.16
C TYR A 23 -19.47 -39.89 -10.13
N ILE A 24 -18.25 -40.11 -9.65
CA ILE A 24 -17.12 -40.55 -10.47
C ILE A 24 -17.38 -41.94 -11.06
N ASP A 25 -17.90 -42.88 -10.26
CA ASP A 25 -18.26 -44.21 -10.75
C ASP A 25 -19.33 -44.13 -11.84
N ASN A 26 -20.35 -43.28 -11.67
CA ASN A 26 -21.36 -43.05 -12.69
C ASN A 26 -20.80 -42.36 -13.95
N LEU A 27 -19.86 -41.43 -13.79
CA LEU A 27 -19.28 -40.65 -14.87
C LEU A 27 -18.30 -41.48 -15.72
N LEU A 28 -17.43 -42.26 -15.07
CA LEU A 28 -16.28 -42.93 -15.69
C LEU A 28 -16.36 -44.45 -15.66
N GLY A 29 -17.36 -45.05 -15.00
CA GLY A 29 -17.48 -46.52 -14.85
C GLY A 29 -17.65 -47.29 -16.16
N HIS A 30 -17.99 -46.61 -17.26
CA HIS A 30 -18.01 -47.18 -18.60
C HIS A 30 -16.60 -47.35 -19.22
N ILE A 31 -15.57 -46.72 -18.65
CA ILE A 31 -14.19 -46.75 -19.14
C ILE A 31 -13.46 -47.94 -18.52
N THR A 32 -13.33 -49.03 -19.28
CA THR A 32 -12.75 -50.29 -18.82
C THR A 32 -11.28 -50.18 -18.39
N GLU A 33 -10.53 -49.20 -18.93
CA GLU A 33 -9.11 -48.98 -18.60
C GLU A 33 -8.89 -48.55 -17.14
N LEU A 34 -9.91 -47.98 -16.50
CA LEU A 34 -9.84 -47.52 -15.11
C LEU A 34 -10.14 -48.65 -14.10
N THR A 35 -10.75 -49.75 -14.55
CA THR A 35 -11.09 -50.90 -13.72
C THR A 35 -10.02 -51.99 -13.86
N PRO A 36 -9.59 -52.64 -12.75
CA PRO A 36 -10.02 -52.46 -11.36
C PRO A 36 -9.18 -51.46 -10.56
N LYS A 37 -8.16 -50.84 -11.16
CA LYS A 37 -7.13 -50.10 -10.43
C LYS A 37 -7.65 -48.83 -9.76
N TYR A 38 -8.53 -48.09 -10.44
CA TYR A 38 -9.04 -46.79 -10.00
C TYR A 38 -10.54 -46.83 -9.70
N LEU A 39 -11.31 -47.70 -10.35
CA LEU A 39 -12.76 -47.82 -10.14
C LEU A 39 -13.14 -49.27 -9.79
N PRO A 40 -14.17 -49.50 -8.95
CA PRO A 40 -15.06 -48.49 -8.35
C PRO A 40 -14.49 -47.84 -7.08
N VAL A 41 -14.89 -46.59 -6.82
CA VAL A 41 -14.57 -45.86 -5.57
C VAL A 41 -15.77 -45.68 -4.64
N SER A 42 -16.98 -45.96 -5.11
CA SER A 42 -18.19 -45.97 -4.31
C SER A 42 -18.53 -47.37 -3.79
N ASN A 43 -19.01 -47.42 -2.55
CA ASN A 43 -19.70 -48.59 -2.03
C ASN A 43 -21.14 -48.52 -2.58
N SER A 44 -21.44 -49.21 -3.68
CA SER A 44 -22.81 -49.33 -4.15
C SER A 44 -23.63 -50.15 -3.14
N ASP A 45 -24.68 -49.57 -2.56
CA ASP A 45 -25.68 -50.28 -1.73
C ASP A 45 -26.55 -51.26 -2.55
N ASP A 46 -26.35 -51.34 -3.87
CA ASP A 46 -27.02 -52.29 -4.75
C ASP A 46 -26.50 -53.71 -4.49
N GLY A 47 -27.23 -54.42 -3.62
CA GLY A 47 -26.91 -55.72 -3.04
C GLY A 47 -26.83 -56.92 -3.99
N GLU A 48 -26.20 -56.80 -5.17
CA GLU A 48 -26.02 -57.93 -6.09
C GLU A 48 -24.60 -58.11 -6.67
N LYS A 49 -23.60 -57.33 -6.23
CA LYS A 49 -22.19 -57.57 -6.60
C LYS A 49 -21.32 -57.95 -5.41
N GLU A 50 -21.59 -59.12 -4.83
CA GLU A 50 -20.67 -59.76 -3.89
C GLU A 50 -19.29 -59.95 -4.57
N ASN A 51 -18.24 -59.35 -3.99
CA ASN A 51 -16.80 -59.47 -4.32
C ASN A 51 -16.12 -58.38 -5.18
N VAL A 52 -16.66 -57.17 -5.34
CA VAL A 52 -15.88 -56.07 -5.94
C VAL A 52 -15.10 -55.31 -4.86
N LYS A 53 -13.77 -55.31 -4.95
CA LYS A 53 -12.90 -54.51 -4.07
C LYS A 53 -13.10 -53.02 -4.39
N VAL A 54 -13.65 -52.26 -3.44
CA VAL A 54 -13.82 -50.81 -3.55
C VAL A 54 -12.49 -50.11 -3.23
N ASN A 55 -12.09 -49.18 -4.08
CA ASN A 55 -10.86 -48.41 -3.92
C ASN A 55 -11.11 -47.15 -3.07
N ASP A 56 -10.11 -46.71 -2.30
CA ASP A 56 -10.17 -45.41 -1.63
C ASP A 56 -10.09 -44.29 -2.68
N LEU A 57 -10.99 -43.30 -2.58
CA LEU A 57 -11.07 -42.20 -3.54
C LEU A 57 -9.78 -41.38 -3.60
N LEU A 58 -9.19 -41.06 -2.45
CA LEU A 58 -8.00 -40.20 -2.39
C LEU A 58 -6.77 -40.95 -2.90
N ASP A 59 -6.66 -42.25 -2.61
CA ASP A 59 -5.62 -43.10 -3.20
C ASP A 59 -5.77 -43.23 -4.72
N SER A 60 -7.01 -43.34 -5.21
CA SER A 60 -7.30 -43.45 -6.66
C SER A 60 -6.99 -42.16 -7.44
N LEU A 61 -6.96 -41.01 -6.76
CA LEU A 61 -6.58 -39.71 -7.34
C LEU A 61 -5.07 -39.43 -7.25
N ARG A 62 -4.33 -40.20 -6.45
CA ARG A 62 -2.98 -39.88 -5.97
C ARG A 62 -1.91 -39.83 -7.06
N ASP A 63 -2.08 -40.58 -8.15
CA ASP A 63 -1.15 -40.59 -9.29
C ASP A 63 -1.58 -39.65 -10.43
N GLY A 64 -2.75 -39.02 -10.28
CA GLY A 64 -3.32 -38.07 -11.21
C GLY A 64 -4.08 -38.66 -12.39
N ILE A 65 -4.06 -39.97 -12.63
CA ILE A 65 -4.71 -40.56 -13.80
C ILE A 65 -6.21 -40.27 -13.79
N LEU A 66 -6.87 -40.52 -12.67
CA LEU A 66 -8.30 -40.31 -12.52
C LEU A 66 -8.68 -38.82 -12.72
N PHE A 67 -7.87 -37.88 -12.21
CA PHE A 67 -8.06 -36.45 -12.52
C PHE A 67 -7.96 -36.15 -14.01
N GLY A 68 -7.05 -36.80 -14.72
CA GLY A 68 -6.89 -36.63 -16.16
C GLY A 68 -8.16 -37.02 -16.93
N TYR A 69 -8.76 -38.17 -16.59
CA TYR A 69 -10.01 -38.60 -17.21
C TYR A 69 -11.20 -37.69 -16.85
N ILE A 70 -11.26 -37.15 -15.62
CA ILE A 70 -12.29 -36.17 -15.26
C ILE A 70 -12.12 -34.88 -16.09
N LEU A 71 -10.89 -34.38 -16.24
CA LEU A 71 -10.60 -33.21 -17.07
C LEU A 71 -10.98 -33.42 -18.55
N SER A 72 -10.78 -34.64 -19.08
CA SER A 72 -11.20 -34.93 -20.45
C SER A 72 -12.73 -34.90 -20.63
N GLN A 73 -13.51 -35.16 -19.57
CA GLN A 73 -14.97 -34.99 -19.62
C GLN A 73 -15.39 -33.51 -19.64
N ILE A 74 -14.62 -32.63 -19.00
CA ILE A 74 -14.87 -31.18 -19.03
C ILE A 74 -14.58 -30.66 -20.43
N ASN A 75 -13.36 -30.86 -20.90
CA ASN A 75 -12.90 -30.46 -22.21
C ASN A 75 -11.87 -31.48 -22.74
N PRO A 76 -12.22 -32.29 -23.76
CA PRO A 76 -11.30 -33.28 -24.34
C PRO A 76 -9.98 -32.69 -24.84
N ASP A 77 -10.00 -31.45 -25.34
CA ASP A 77 -8.80 -30.78 -25.89
C ASP A 77 -7.89 -30.21 -24.80
N SER A 78 -8.36 -30.15 -23.55
CA SER A 78 -7.60 -29.57 -22.44
C SER A 78 -6.44 -30.44 -21.99
N ILE A 79 -6.53 -31.75 -22.20
CA ILE A 79 -5.57 -32.74 -21.72
C ILE A 79 -5.30 -33.82 -22.75
N ASN A 80 -4.03 -34.18 -22.91
CA ASN A 80 -3.63 -35.34 -23.69
C ASN A 80 -3.31 -36.48 -22.72
N LEU A 81 -4.22 -37.46 -22.64
CA LEU A 81 -4.12 -38.59 -21.72
C LEU A 81 -2.91 -39.50 -22.00
N ASP A 82 -2.41 -39.55 -23.23
CA ASP A 82 -1.25 -40.38 -23.60
C ASP A 82 0.07 -39.85 -23.04
N LYS A 83 0.10 -38.58 -22.62
CA LYS A 83 1.27 -37.99 -21.95
C LYS A 83 1.36 -38.35 -20.47
N LEU A 84 0.31 -38.94 -19.90
CA LEU A 84 0.31 -39.35 -18.50
C LEU A 84 1.09 -40.64 -18.32
N ASN A 85 1.98 -40.65 -17.34
CA ASN A 85 2.74 -41.83 -16.95
C ASN A 85 1.77 -42.84 -16.31
N ARG A 86 1.61 -43.99 -16.96
CA ARG A 86 0.83 -45.14 -16.46
C ARG A 86 1.71 -46.08 -15.62
N ASP A 87 1.09 -47.05 -14.96
CA ASP A 87 1.74 -48.10 -14.16
C ASP A 87 2.68 -47.58 -13.06
N ILE A 88 2.23 -46.53 -12.37
CA ILE A 88 2.88 -46.02 -11.17
C ILE A 88 2.47 -46.90 -9.98
N ASP A 89 3.46 -47.45 -9.27
CA ASP A 89 3.27 -48.16 -8.00
C ASP A 89 3.54 -47.21 -6.82
N LEU A 90 2.49 -46.94 -6.04
CA LEU A 90 2.52 -46.07 -4.86
C LEU A 90 2.38 -46.83 -3.54
N SER A 91 2.40 -48.17 -3.59
CA SER A 91 2.22 -49.02 -2.39
C SER A 91 3.28 -48.80 -1.31
N SER A 92 4.46 -48.31 -1.69
CA SER A 92 5.58 -48.02 -0.78
C SER A 92 5.55 -46.63 -0.13
N PHE A 93 4.58 -45.77 -0.50
CA PHE A 93 4.45 -44.41 0.05
C PHE A 93 3.57 -44.40 1.31
N ASP A 94 4.22 -44.21 2.45
CA ASP A 94 3.59 -44.10 3.78
C ASP A 94 3.04 -42.68 4.02
N ASP A 95 1.73 -42.60 4.26
CA ASP A 95 0.99 -41.34 4.49
C ASP A 95 1.47 -40.56 5.73
N HIS A 96 2.20 -41.22 6.64
CA HIS A 96 2.69 -40.62 7.88
C HIS A 96 4.14 -40.13 7.83
N LYS A 97 4.84 -40.33 6.72
CA LYS A 97 6.23 -39.88 6.55
C LYS A 97 6.34 -38.75 5.53
N LYS A 98 6.64 -37.53 6.00
CA LYS A 98 7.28 -36.47 5.20
C LYS A 98 8.71 -36.90 4.84
N ALA A 99 8.88 -37.98 4.08
CA ALA A 99 10.19 -38.50 3.76
C ALA A 99 10.67 -37.95 2.41
N VAL A 100 11.81 -37.27 2.43
CA VAL A 100 12.70 -37.14 1.27
C VAL A 100 13.02 -38.57 0.78
N PRO A 101 12.87 -38.89 -0.51
CA PRO A 101 13.09 -40.25 -1.00
C PRO A 101 14.56 -40.64 -0.78
N THR A 102 14.79 -41.61 0.12
CA THR A 102 16.13 -42.11 0.48
C THR A 102 16.65 -43.19 -0.48
N SER A 103 15.83 -43.66 -1.43
CA SER A 103 16.22 -44.60 -2.49
C SER A 103 16.00 -44.02 -3.90
N THR A 104 16.89 -44.37 -4.82
CA THR A 104 16.89 -43.89 -6.22
C THR A 104 15.62 -44.28 -6.99
N ASP A 105 14.94 -45.36 -6.61
CA ASP A 105 13.72 -45.82 -7.27
C ASP A 105 12.46 -45.10 -6.79
N ASN A 106 12.38 -44.72 -5.50
CA ASN A 106 11.30 -43.88 -5.00
C ASN A 106 11.35 -42.48 -5.64
N ALA A 107 12.56 -41.94 -5.88
CA ALA A 107 12.71 -40.67 -6.58
C ALA A 107 12.16 -40.71 -8.01
N LYS A 108 12.32 -41.83 -8.74
CA LYS A 108 11.74 -41.99 -10.09
C LYS A 108 10.22 -42.03 -10.06
N VAL A 109 9.63 -42.70 -9.07
CA VAL A 109 8.17 -42.76 -8.88
C VAL A 109 7.61 -41.35 -8.61
N VAL A 110 8.20 -40.61 -7.67
CA VAL A 110 7.80 -39.22 -7.37
C VAL A 110 7.92 -38.33 -8.60
N PHE A 111 8.97 -38.49 -9.40
CA PHE A 111 9.16 -37.72 -10.63
C PHE A 111 8.04 -37.98 -11.65
N LYS A 112 7.67 -39.26 -11.88
CA LYS A 112 6.56 -39.63 -12.77
C LYS A 112 5.22 -39.06 -12.30
N VAL A 113 4.92 -39.18 -11.00
CA VAL A 113 3.69 -38.64 -10.41
C VAL A 113 3.66 -37.12 -10.52
N THR A 114 4.78 -36.46 -10.22
CA THR A 114 4.89 -35.01 -10.31
C THR A 114 4.72 -34.52 -11.74
N ALA A 115 5.23 -35.25 -12.73
CA ALA A 115 4.97 -34.97 -14.13
C ALA A 115 3.47 -35.06 -14.47
N ASN A 116 2.77 -36.10 -13.97
CA ASN A 116 1.32 -36.22 -14.15
C ASN A 116 0.58 -35.05 -13.50
N HIS A 117 0.88 -34.74 -12.23
CA HIS A 117 0.26 -33.63 -11.50
C HIS A 117 0.45 -32.29 -12.21
N ASN A 118 1.65 -32.02 -12.73
CA ASN A 118 1.90 -30.79 -13.47
C ASN A 118 1.05 -30.71 -14.75
N ILE A 119 0.88 -31.81 -15.48
CA ILE A 119 -0.01 -31.87 -16.65
C ILE A 119 -1.45 -31.58 -16.22
N ILE A 120 -1.94 -32.23 -15.17
CA ILE A 120 -3.31 -32.08 -14.67
C ILE A 120 -3.59 -30.66 -14.19
N LEU A 121 -2.68 -30.07 -13.40
CA LEU A 121 -2.85 -28.72 -12.89
C LEU A 121 -2.83 -27.68 -14.02
N GLU A 122 -1.99 -27.88 -15.04
CA GLU A 122 -1.97 -27.01 -16.20
C GLU A 122 -3.22 -27.17 -17.08
N SER A 123 -3.69 -28.40 -17.27
CA SER A 123 -4.96 -28.69 -17.95
C SER A 123 -6.17 -28.15 -17.18
N ALA A 124 -6.16 -28.18 -15.85
CA ALA A 124 -7.20 -27.60 -15.00
C ALA A 124 -7.30 -26.09 -15.20
N LYS A 125 -6.17 -25.37 -15.27
CA LYS A 125 -6.16 -23.93 -15.58
C LYS A 125 -6.82 -23.63 -16.93
N LYS A 126 -6.55 -24.43 -17.97
CA LYS A 126 -7.18 -24.28 -19.29
C LYS A 126 -8.70 -24.47 -19.25
N CYS A 127 -9.20 -25.22 -18.28
CA CYS A 127 -10.64 -25.39 -18.05
C CYS A 127 -11.23 -24.30 -17.14
N GLY A 128 -10.47 -23.26 -16.77
CA GLY A 128 -10.93 -22.19 -15.88
C GLY A 128 -10.93 -22.55 -14.39
N ILE A 129 -10.28 -23.64 -13.99
CA ILE A 129 -10.18 -24.07 -12.60
C ILE A 129 -9.07 -23.30 -11.88
N VAL A 130 -9.35 -22.84 -10.66
CA VAL A 130 -8.40 -22.08 -9.85
C VAL A 130 -7.51 -23.03 -9.05
N VAL A 131 -6.21 -23.07 -9.38
CA VAL A 131 -5.21 -23.99 -8.80
C VAL A 131 -4.05 -23.31 -8.07
N VAL A 132 -4.21 -22.05 -7.62
CA VAL A 132 -3.11 -21.25 -7.05
C VAL A 132 -2.54 -21.83 -5.74
N ASN A 133 -3.37 -22.54 -4.96
CA ASN A 133 -3.01 -23.00 -3.61
C ASN A 133 -2.81 -24.53 -3.52
N ILE A 134 -2.52 -25.22 -4.63
CA ILE A 134 -2.31 -26.67 -4.65
C ILE A 134 -1.10 -27.03 -5.52
N GLY A 135 -0.19 -27.84 -4.98
CA GLY A 135 0.96 -28.39 -5.68
C GLY A 135 0.91 -29.91 -5.84
N SER A 136 1.89 -30.46 -6.57
CA SER A 136 2.05 -31.92 -6.73
C SER A 136 2.17 -32.64 -5.39
N GLU A 137 2.87 -32.04 -4.42
CA GLU A 137 3.07 -32.61 -3.09
C GLU A 137 1.75 -32.75 -2.33
N ASP A 138 0.85 -31.76 -2.43
CA ASP A 138 -0.45 -31.80 -1.75
C ASP A 138 -1.32 -32.97 -2.24
N ILE A 139 -1.26 -33.25 -3.54
CA ILE A 139 -1.97 -34.39 -4.15
C ILE A 139 -1.30 -35.70 -3.74
N LEU A 140 0.03 -35.78 -3.81
CA LEU A 140 0.80 -36.97 -3.44
C LEU A 140 0.62 -37.35 -1.95
N GLN A 141 0.47 -36.35 -1.07
CA GLN A 141 0.23 -36.53 0.36
C GLN A 141 -1.27 -36.64 0.72
N LYS A 142 -2.16 -36.71 -0.28
CA LYS A 142 -3.61 -36.81 -0.07
C LYS A 142 -4.15 -35.73 0.86
N ASN A 143 -3.71 -34.48 0.70
CA ASN A 143 -4.24 -33.37 1.47
C ASN A 143 -5.74 -33.23 1.20
N VAL A 144 -6.55 -33.80 2.11
CA VAL A 144 -7.98 -34.05 1.90
C VAL A 144 -8.71 -32.78 1.48
N GLY A 145 -8.42 -31.65 2.12
CA GLY A 145 -9.08 -30.38 1.82
C GLY A 145 -8.73 -29.83 0.43
N LEU A 146 -7.47 -29.94 0.01
CA LEU A 146 -7.02 -29.43 -1.29
C LEU A 146 -7.41 -30.37 -2.43
N VAL A 147 -7.25 -31.67 -2.24
CA VAL A 147 -7.61 -32.70 -3.23
C VAL A 147 -9.12 -32.71 -3.48
N LEU A 148 -9.94 -32.72 -2.42
CA LEU A 148 -11.40 -32.62 -2.59
C LEU A 148 -11.82 -31.25 -3.13
N GLY A 149 -11.11 -30.17 -2.78
CA GLY A 149 -11.35 -28.84 -3.35
C GLY A 149 -11.10 -28.79 -4.86
N LEU A 150 -10.02 -29.41 -5.34
CA LEU A 150 -9.71 -29.55 -6.76
C LEU A 150 -10.75 -30.43 -7.46
N LEU A 151 -11.06 -31.59 -6.89
CA LEU A 151 -12.06 -32.51 -7.42
C LEU A 151 -13.44 -31.87 -7.53
N TRP A 152 -13.87 -31.16 -6.48
CA TRP A 152 -15.11 -30.40 -6.47
C TRP A 152 -15.16 -29.41 -7.63
N GLN A 153 -14.11 -28.62 -7.84
CA GLN A 153 -14.08 -27.67 -8.95
C GLN A 153 -14.24 -28.36 -10.31
N MET A 154 -13.63 -29.53 -10.50
CA MET A 154 -13.82 -30.32 -11.72
C MET A 154 -15.26 -30.83 -11.88
N ILE A 155 -15.81 -31.47 -10.85
CA ILE A 155 -17.21 -31.95 -10.85
C ILE A 155 -18.18 -30.81 -11.12
N ARG A 156 -17.96 -29.67 -10.46
CA ARG A 156 -18.73 -28.44 -10.64
C ARG A 156 -18.70 -27.94 -12.08
N CYS A 157 -17.53 -27.93 -12.74
CA CYS A 157 -17.44 -27.56 -14.15
C CYS A 157 -18.31 -28.47 -15.03
N ILE A 158 -18.34 -29.79 -14.76
CA ILE A 158 -19.17 -30.73 -15.52
C ILE A 158 -20.66 -30.49 -15.26
N LEU A 159 -21.07 -30.39 -13.99
CA LEU A 159 -22.48 -30.24 -13.61
C LEU A 159 -23.10 -28.96 -14.13
N LEU A 160 -22.33 -27.86 -14.12
CA LEU A 160 -22.79 -26.55 -14.52
C LEU A 160 -22.48 -26.25 -15.99
N LYS A 161 -21.85 -27.17 -16.73
CA LYS A 161 -21.38 -26.95 -18.11
C LYS A 161 -22.48 -26.47 -19.03
N GLU A 162 -23.67 -27.05 -18.91
CA GLU A 162 -24.83 -26.73 -19.74
C GLU A 162 -25.62 -25.54 -19.19
N ILE A 163 -25.41 -25.12 -17.93
CA ILE A 163 -26.16 -24.04 -17.29
C ILE A 163 -25.59 -22.68 -17.70
N ASN A 164 -25.85 -22.28 -18.93
CA ASN A 164 -25.47 -21.00 -19.50
C ASN A 164 -26.47 -20.57 -20.58
N ILE A 165 -26.42 -19.30 -20.97
CA ILE A 165 -27.34 -18.71 -21.96
C ILE A 165 -27.12 -19.30 -23.37
N ASP A 166 -25.92 -19.81 -23.66
CA ASP A 166 -25.64 -20.40 -24.97
C ASP A 166 -26.37 -21.72 -25.20
N SER A 167 -26.49 -22.52 -24.14
CA SER A 167 -27.16 -23.84 -24.13
C SER A 167 -28.64 -23.71 -23.76
N HIS A 168 -28.96 -22.75 -22.88
CA HIS A 168 -30.32 -22.42 -22.42
C HIS A 168 -30.63 -20.93 -22.63
N PRO A 169 -30.96 -20.52 -23.88
CA PRO A 169 -31.40 -19.16 -24.23
C PRO A 169 -32.45 -18.55 -23.31
N GLU A 170 -33.39 -19.37 -22.83
CA GLU A 170 -34.48 -19.01 -21.94
C GLU A 170 -34.03 -18.33 -20.63
N LEU A 171 -32.79 -18.58 -20.19
CA LEU A 171 -32.25 -18.00 -18.96
C LEU A 171 -32.14 -16.46 -19.02
N ILE A 172 -32.19 -15.86 -20.21
CA ILE A 172 -32.27 -14.40 -20.38
C ILE A 172 -33.48 -13.79 -19.69
N LEU A 173 -34.57 -14.55 -19.56
CA LEU A 173 -35.80 -14.10 -18.91
C LEU A 173 -35.66 -13.95 -17.39
N LEU A 174 -34.57 -14.47 -16.83
CA LEU A 174 -34.25 -14.41 -15.41
C LEU A 174 -33.43 -13.17 -15.03
N LEU A 175 -33.15 -12.30 -16.00
CA LEU A 175 -32.44 -11.04 -15.78
C LEU A 175 -33.37 -10.01 -15.15
N ASP A 176 -32.83 -9.18 -14.26
CA ASP A 176 -33.57 -8.06 -13.71
C ASP A 176 -33.78 -6.98 -14.78
N PRO A 177 -34.82 -6.13 -14.67
CA PRO A 177 -35.15 -5.13 -15.69
C PRO A 177 -34.00 -4.17 -16.05
N ASP A 178 -33.11 -3.92 -15.09
CA ASP A 178 -31.98 -3.00 -15.22
C ASP A 178 -30.71 -3.67 -15.74
N GLU A 179 -30.72 -4.99 -15.95
CA GLU A 179 -29.55 -5.75 -16.39
C GLU A 179 -29.45 -5.85 -17.92
N SER A 180 -28.25 -5.63 -18.45
CA SER A 180 -27.98 -5.83 -19.87
C SER A 180 -27.75 -7.32 -20.18
N LEU A 181 -27.95 -7.71 -21.44
CA LEU A 181 -27.59 -9.05 -21.91
C LEU A 181 -26.07 -9.29 -21.88
N GLU A 182 -25.26 -8.23 -21.99
CA GLU A 182 -23.81 -8.30 -21.79
C GLU A 182 -23.48 -8.63 -20.32
N MET A 183 -24.21 -8.04 -19.37
CA MET A 183 -24.10 -8.38 -17.94
C MET A 183 -24.58 -9.81 -17.66
N ALA A 184 -25.55 -10.31 -18.43
CA ALA A 184 -26.01 -11.70 -18.35
C ALA A 184 -24.90 -12.71 -18.67
N GLY A 185 -24.07 -12.41 -19.67
CA GLY A 185 -22.88 -13.21 -20.00
C GLY A 185 -21.78 -13.17 -18.94
N GLN A 186 -21.83 -12.22 -18.00
CA GLN A 186 -20.90 -12.11 -16.87
C GLN A 186 -21.40 -12.86 -15.62
N LEU A 187 -22.64 -13.36 -15.62
CA LEU A 187 -23.17 -14.13 -14.50
C LEU A 187 -22.51 -15.50 -14.46
N SER A 188 -22.11 -15.90 -13.25
CA SER A 188 -21.69 -17.28 -13.01
C SER A 188 -22.88 -18.24 -13.15
N ASN A 189 -22.59 -19.48 -13.52
CA ASN A 189 -23.61 -20.52 -13.72
C ASN A 189 -24.46 -20.74 -12.45
N GLU A 190 -23.91 -20.55 -11.25
CA GLU A 190 -24.70 -20.66 -10.02
C GLU A 190 -25.59 -19.46 -9.74
N GLN A 191 -25.18 -18.25 -10.16
CA GLN A 191 -26.07 -17.10 -10.09
C GLN A 191 -27.27 -17.30 -11.02
N LEU A 192 -27.05 -17.81 -12.23
CA LEU A 192 -28.13 -18.21 -13.13
C LEU A 192 -29.02 -19.28 -12.50
N LEU A 193 -28.43 -20.30 -11.91
CA LEU A 193 -29.17 -21.37 -11.24
C LEU A 193 -29.98 -20.87 -10.03
N LEU A 194 -29.43 -19.94 -9.24
CA LEU A 194 -30.12 -19.33 -8.11
C LEU A 194 -31.30 -18.47 -8.57
N ARG A 195 -31.13 -17.71 -9.65
CA ARG A 195 -32.21 -16.92 -10.26
C ARG A 195 -33.31 -17.81 -10.83
N TRP A 196 -32.94 -18.89 -11.51
CA TRP A 196 -33.89 -19.88 -11.98
C TRP A 196 -34.70 -20.49 -10.83
N PHE A 197 -34.04 -20.85 -9.73
CA PHE A 197 -34.71 -21.37 -8.54
C PHE A 197 -35.70 -20.33 -7.98
N ASN A 198 -35.25 -19.09 -7.82
CA ASN A 198 -36.07 -18.00 -7.28
C ASN A 198 -37.24 -17.58 -8.18
N PHE A 199 -37.07 -17.69 -9.50
CA PHE A 199 -38.15 -17.47 -10.46
C PHE A 199 -39.33 -18.40 -10.17
N HIS A 200 -39.06 -19.70 -9.99
CA HIS A 200 -40.09 -20.68 -9.66
C HIS A 200 -40.69 -20.48 -8.26
N LEU A 201 -39.88 -20.05 -7.28
CA LEU A 201 -40.40 -19.73 -5.94
C LEU A 201 -41.37 -18.54 -5.96
N LYS A 202 -41.03 -17.48 -6.71
CA LYS A 202 -41.83 -16.25 -6.81
C LYS A 202 -43.22 -16.54 -7.42
N HIS A 203 -43.29 -17.45 -8.39
CA HIS A 203 -44.56 -17.87 -9.00
C HIS A 203 -45.54 -18.48 -7.99
N ASN A 204 -45.02 -19.16 -6.97
CA ASN A 204 -45.82 -19.74 -5.88
C ASN A 204 -45.88 -18.81 -4.65
N GLY A 205 -45.54 -17.52 -4.79
CA GLY A 205 -45.58 -16.53 -3.72
C GLY A 205 -44.60 -16.76 -2.57
N SER A 206 -43.60 -17.63 -2.76
CA SER A 206 -42.59 -17.94 -1.74
C SER A 206 -41.45 -16.91 -1.72
N LYS A 207 -40.79 -16.80 -0.56
CA LYS A 207 -39.63 -15.90 -0.39
C LYS A 207 -38.44 -16.42 -1.22
N PRO A 208 -37.66 -15.51 -1.85
CA PRO A 208 -36.46 -15.91 -2.56
C PRO A 208 -35.38 -16.39 -1.59
N ILE A 209 -34.54 -17.31 -2.06
CA ILE A 209 -33.33 -17.79 -1.38
C ILE A 209 -32.10 -17.04 -1.90
N SER A 210 -31.09 -16.94 -1.05
CA SER A 210 -29.81 -16.29 -1.37
C SER A 210 -28.64 -17.29 -1.51
N ASN A 211 -28.84 -18.53 -1.04
CA ASN A 211 -27.82 -19.57 -1.02
C ASN A 211 -28.44 -20.98 -1.01
N PHE A 212 -27.69 -21.98 -1.49
CA PHE A 212 -28.06 -23.39 -1.41
C PHE A 212 -27.55 -24.05 -0.12
N SER A 213 -27.61 -23.36 1.02
CA SER A 213 -27.17 -23.88 2.31
C SER A 213 -28.27 -23.75 3.37
N LYS A 214 -28.25 -22.69 4.18
CA LYS A 214 -29.21 -22.48 5.27
C LYS A 214 -30.63 -22.22 4.75
N ASP A 215 -30.76 -21.55 3.61
CA ASP A 215 -32.07 -21.10 3.09
C ASP A 215 -32.94 -22.25 2.56
N ILE A 216 -32.34 -23.43 2.35
CA ILE A 216 -33.02 -24.63 1.83
C ILE A 216 -33.07 -25.76 2.87
N ALA A 217 -32.44 -25.58 4.03
CA ALA A 217 -32.18 -26.66 5.00
C ALA A 217 -33.46 -27.18 5.70
N ASP A 218 -34.56 -26.42 5.65
CA ASP A 218 -35.86 -26.84 6.17
C ASP A 218 -36.76 -27.52 5.12
N SER A 219 -36.23 -27.72 3.91
CA SER A 219 -36.91 -28.31 2.75
C SER A 219 -38.07 -27.50 2.16
N GLU A 220 -38.43 -26.33 2.70
CA GLU A 220 -39.59 -25.58 2.19
C GLU A 220 -39.37 -25.06 0.76
N ALA A 221 -38.19 -24.50 0.50
CA ALA A 221 -37.79 -24.05 -0.83
C ALA A 221 -37.81 -25.21 -1.86
N TYR A 222 -37.43 -26.42 -1.45
CA TYR A 222 -37.51 -27.61 -2.31
C TYR A 222 -38.95 -28.01 -2.59
N PHE A 223 -39.84 -28.01 -1.59
CA PHE A 223 -41.25 -28.33 -1.79
C PHE A 223 -41.90 -27.37 -2.78
N THR A 224 -41.67 -26.07 -2.64
CA THR A 224 -42.21 -25.06 -3.57
C THR A 224 -41.67 -25.24 -4.98
N LEU A 225 -40.36 -25.50 -5.13
CA LEU A 225 -39.78 -25.78 -6.44
C LEU A 225 -40.41 -27.02 -7.08
N PHE A 226 -40.47 -28.14 -6.34
CA PHE A 226 -41.01 -29.39 -6.87
C PHE A 226 -42.50 -29.30 -7.17
N GLU A 227 -43.28 -28.58 -6.38
CA GLU A 227 -44.68 -28.25 -6.69
C GLU A 227 -44.78 -27.55 -8.05
N ARG A 228 -43.97 -26.51 -8.28
CA ARG A 228 -43.96 -25.78 -9.54
C ARG A 228 -43.57 -26.68 -10.71
N LEU A 229 -42.50 -27.45 -10.58
CA LEU A 229 -42.02 -28.36 -11.64
C LEU A 229 -43.04 -29.48 -11.93
N ASN A 230 -43.67 -30.03 -10.91
CA ASN A 230 -44.69 -31.07 -11.03
C ASN A 230 -45.93 -30.55 -11.78
N MET A 231 -46.36 -29.31 -11.52
CA MET A 231 -47.50 -28.69 -12.19
C MET A 231 -47.26 -28.42 -13.68
N ILE A 232 -46.03 -28.12 -14.10
CA ILE A 232 -45.74 -27.76 -15.49
C ILE A 232 -45.34 -28.98 -16.34
N SER A 233 -44.66 -29.98 -15.75
CA SER A 233 -44.13 -31.12 -16.51
C SER A 233 -45.20 -32.17 -16.85
N ASN A 234 -45.72 -32.87 -15.84
CA ASN A 234 -46.80 -33.84 -15.91
C ASN A 234 -47.30 -34.04 -14.48
N THR A 235 -48.45 -33.47 -14.13
CA THR A 235 -48.99 -33.50 -12.76
C THR A 235 -48.99 -34.91 -12.21
N ASN A 236 -48.16 -35.17 -11.20
CA ASN A 236 -48.15 -36.41 -10.44
C ASN A 236 -48.75 -36.18 -9.05
N ASP A 237 -49.86 -36.85 -8.76
CA ASP A 237 -50.58 -36.71 -7.49
C ASP A 237 -49.75 -37.23 -6.30
N GLU A 238 -48.90 -38.24 -6.50
CA GLU A 238 -48.02 -38.78 -5.45
C GLU A 238 -46.98 -37.74 -5.02
N VAL A 239 -46.45 -36.96 -5.97
CA VAL A 239 -45.52 -35.86 -5.67
C VAL A 239 -46.24 -34.79 -4.84
N MET A 240 -47.47 -34.40 -5.20
CA MET A 240 -48.24 -33.43 -4.42
C MET A 240 -48.59 -33.93 -3.01
N ASP A 241 -48.95 -35.21 -2.87
CA ASP A 241 -49.23 -35.82 -1.57
C ASP A 241 -47.99 -35.82 -0.66
N LEU A 242 -46.80 -36.15 -1.21
CA LEU A 242 -45.55 -36.08 -0.46
C LEU A 242 -45.18 -34.64 -0.06
N ILE A 243 -45.42 -33.66 -0.93
CA ILE A 243 -45.23 -32.24 -0.62
C ILE A 243 -46.14 -31.80 0.53
N ASN A 244 -47.43 -32.14 0.46
CA ASN A 244 -48.40 -31.80 1.49
C ASN A 244 -48.09 -32.48 2.82
N LYS A 245 -47.69 -33.75 2.80
CA LYS A 245 -47.21 -34.49 3.97
C LYS A 245 -45.98 -33.82 4.58
N GLY A 246 -45.01 -33.42 3.76
CA GLY A 246 -43.81 -32.71 4.20
C GLY A 246 -44.13 -31.36 4.84
N ARG A 247 -45.00 -30.55 4.22
CA ARG A 247 -45.42 -29.24 4.73
C ARG A 247 -46.27 -29.31 6.01
N ALA A 248 -47.03 -30.40 6.21
CA ALA A 248 -47.80 -30.63 7.43
C ALA A 248 -46.89 -30.89 8.66
N LEU A 249 -45.64 -31.29 8.45
CA LEU A 249 -44.68 -31.49 9.53
C LEU A 249 -44.12 -30.13 10.02
N PRO A 250 -43.92 -29.96 11.34
CA PRO A 250 -43.28 -28.75 11.89
C PRO A 250 -41.90 -28.50 11.26
N THR A 251 -41.52 -27.23 11.12
CA THR A 251 -40.20 -26.83 10.58
C THR A 251 -39.03 -27.28 11.46
N SER A 252 -39.29 -27.68 12.71
CA SER A 252 -38.31 -28.33 13.58
C SER A 252 -37.98 -29.77 13.16
N GLU A 253 -38.90 -30.48 12.49
CA GLU A 253 -38.71 -31.86 12.04
C GLU A 253 -38.04 -31.95 10.66
N LYS A 254 -36.86 -31.33 10.54
CA LYS A 254 -36.14 -31.19 9.27
C LYS A 254 -35.79 -32.52 8.60
N GLU A 255 -35.46 -33.56 9.37
CA GLU A 255 -35.08 -34.87 8.83
C GLU A 255 -36.24 -35.56 8.09
N LYS A 256 -37.43 -35.60 8.67
CA LYS A 256 -38.62 -36.18 8.04
C LYS A 256 -39.08 -35.38 6.82
N ARG A 257 -38.94 -34.05 6.89
CA ARG A 257 -39.20 -33.16 5.73
C ARG A 257 -38.23 -33.44 4.59
N ALA A 258 -36.93 -33.55 4.88
CA ALA A 258 -35.92 -33.90 3.89
C ALA A 258 -36.11 -35.31 3.32
N GLU A 259 -36.61 -36.27 4.11
CA GLU A 259 -36.98 -37.60 3.60
C GLU A 259 -38.06 -37.51 2.51
N CYS A 260 -39.06 -36.64 2.67
CA CYS A 260 -40.08 -36.40 1.64
C CYS A 260 -39.46 -35.83 0.36
N VAL A 261 -38.52 -34.88 0.49
CA VAL A 261 -37.76 -34.34 -0.66
C VAL A 261 -37.00 -35.44 -1.41
N LEU A 262 -36.40 -36.40 -0.70
CA LEU A 262 -35.71 -37.52 -1.33
C LEU A 262 -36.65 -38.48 -2.05
N LYS A 263 -37.84 -38.74 -1.50
CA LYS A 263 -38.85 -39.57 -2.16
C LYS A 263 -39.34 -38.90 -3.45
N ILE A 264 -39.63 -37.59 -3.37
CA ILE A 264 -40.01 -36.78 -4.53
C ILE A 264 -38.90 -36.83 -5.60
N SER A 265 -37.64 -36.64 -5.22
CA SER A 265 -36.54 -36.64 -6.18
C SER A 265 -36.27 -38.01 -6.81
N HIS A 266 -36.68 -39.11 -6.16
CA HIS A 266 -36.68 -40.44 -6.75
C HIS A 266 -37.79 -40.59 -7.80
N ILE A 267 -39.02 -40.17 -7.47
CA ILE A 267 -40.16 -40.21 -8.40
C ILE A 267 -39.91 -39.33 -9.63
N MET A 268 -39.33 -38.15 -9.41
CA MET A 268 -38.93 -37.21 -10.46
C MET A 268 -37.59 -37.59 -11.12
N ASP A 269 -36.96 -38.70 -10.69
CA ASP A 269 -35.71 -39.26 -11.23
C ASP A 269 -34.60 -38.18 -11.39
N CYS A 270 -34.45 -37.36 -10.35
CA CYS A 270 -33.44 -36.31 -10.23
C CYS A 270 -32.56 -36.45 -8.98
N LYS A 271 -32.68 -37.56 -8.23
CA LYS A 271 -31.90 -37.83 -7.02
C LYS A 271 -30.44 -38.12 -7.36
N ARG A 272 -29.57 -37.11 -7.22
CA ARG A 272 -28.11 -37.25 -7.25
C ARG A 272 -27.48 -36.36 -6.17
N PHE A 273 -26.31 -36.76 -5.66
CA PHE A 273 -25.50 -36.02 -4.67
C PHE A 273 -26.15 -35.74 -3.31
N ILE A 274 -27.40 -36.16 -3.07
CA ILE A 274 -28.17 -35.69 -1.91
C ILE A 274 -28.71 -36.85 -1.05
N ASN A 275 -28.72 -36.61 0.26
CA ASN A 275 -29.35 -37.45 1.28
C ASN A 275 -29.93 -36.54 2.38
N ILE A 276 -30.59 -37.12 3.38
CA ILE A 276 -31.29 -36.38 4.45
C ILE A 276 -30.32 -35.44 5.17
N ASN A 277 -29.18 -35.95 5.60
CA ASN A 277 -28.17 -35.20 6.35
C ASN A 277 -27.61 -34.01 5.55
N ARG A 278 -27.40 -34.17 4.24
CA ARG A 278 -26.85 -33.12 3.37
C ARG A 278 -27.81 -31.94 3.19
N ILE A 279 -29.11 -32.19 3.19
CA ILE A 279 -30.15 -31.14 3.17
C ILE A 279 -30.21 -30.45 4.53
N VAL A 280 -30.42 -31.22 5.61
CA VAL A 280 -30.66 -30.67 6.96
C VAL A 280 -29.47 -29.87 7.48
N ASN A 281 -28.24 -30.32 7.18
CA ASN A 281 -27.02 -29.60 7.56
C ASN A 281 -26.71 -28.41 6.64
N GLY A 282 -27.44 -28.23 5.54
CA GLY A 282 -27.22 -27.16 4.57
C GLY A 282 -25.87 -27.26 3.85
N HIS A 283 -25.49 -28.46 3.42
CA HIS A 283 -24.19 -28.67 2.78
C HIS A 283 -24.15 -28.03 1.38
N ALA A 284 -23.57 -26.83 1.27
CA ALA A 284 -23.70 -25.95 0.11
C ALA A 284 -23.37 -26.61 -1.24
N ARG A 285 -22.22 -27.30 -1.35
CA ARG A 285 -21.76 -27.92 -2.62
C ARG A 285 -22.67 -29.04 -3.12
N LEU A 286 -23.16 -29.87 -2.19
CA LEU A 286 -23.97 -31.04 -2.50
C LEU A 286 -25.40 -30.65 -2.84
N ASN A 287 -25.94 -29.64 -2.16
CA ASN A 287 -27.23 -29.06 -2.53
C ASN A 287 -27.15 -28.31 -3.87
N LEU A 288 -26.08 -27.56 -4.14
CA LEU A 288 -25.85 -26.95 -5.46
C LEU A 288 -25.83 -28.03 -6.56
N SER A 289 -25.14 -29.15 -6.32
CA SER A 289 -25.05 -30.28 -7.27
C SER A 289 -26.42 -30.91 -7.52
N PHE A 290 -27.21 -31.06 -6.46
CA PHE A 290 -28.58 -31.56 -6.56
C PHE A 290 -29.47 -30.59 -7.36
N VAL A 291 -29.40 -29.29 -7.09
CA VAL A 291 -30.16 -28.28 -7.83
C VAL A 291 -29.74 -28.23 -9.30
N ALA A 292 -28.46 -28.34 -9.61
CA ALA A 292 -27.97 -28.44 -10.98
C ALA A 292 -28.53 -29.69 -11.69
N THR A 293 -28.63 -30.81 -10.98
CA THR A 293 -29.25 -32.04 -11.51
C THR A 293 -30.74 -31.84 -11.81
N ILE A 294 -31.47 -31.16 -10.92
CA ILE A 294 -32.88 -30.81 -11.15
C ILE A 294 -32.99 -29.90 -12.40
N PHE A 295 -32.14 -28.88 -12.49
CA PHE A 295 -32.14 -27.96 -13.62
C PHE A 295 -31.86 -28.69 -14.94
N ASN A 296 -30.79 -29.48 -15.05
CA ASN A 296 -30.45 -30.18 -16.30
C ASN A 296 -31.56 -31.14 -16.76
N LYS A 297 -32.40 -31.62 -15.83
CA LYS A 297 -33.55 -32.46 -16.15
C LYS A 297 -34.81 -31.67 -16.54
N TYR A 298 -35.02 -30.52 -15.88
CA TYR A 298 -36.25 -29.74 -15.97
C TYR A 298 -36.03 -28.32 -16.54
N SER A 299 -34.94 -28.09 -17.26
CA SER A 299 -34.60 -26.81 -17.90
C SER A 299 -35.65 -26.41 -18.92
N ASN A 300 -36.16 -27.39 -19.67
CA ASN A 300 -37.13 -27.22 -20.76
C ASN A 300 -38.57 -26.98 -20.27
N VAL A 301 -38.77 -26.84 -18.96
CA VAL A 301 -40.08 -26.64 -18.36
C VAL A 301 -40.42 -25.14 -18.45
N ASN A 302 -40.75 -24.72 -19.68
CA ASN A 302 -41.28 -23.44 -20.16
C ASN A 302 -41.23 -22.28 -19.16
N LEU A 303 -40.09 -21.58 -19.10
CA LEU A 303 -40.05 -20.19 -18.65
C LEU A 303 -40.96 -19.31 -19.53
N THR A 304 -41.14 -19.69 -20.80
CA THR A 304 -42.05 -19.10 -21.81
C THR A 304 -42.55 -20.16 -22.79
N ASP A 305 -43.53 -19.82 -23.65
CA ASP A 305 -43.98 -20.67 -24.76
C ASP A 305 -42.95 -20.77 -25.92
N GLU A 306 -43.14 -21.73 -26.81
CA GLU A 306 -42.22 -22.02 -27.93
C GLU A 306 -42.09 -20.84 -28.92
N GLU A 307 -43.14 -20.03 -29.04
CA GLU A 307 -43.16 -18.84 -29.89
C GLU A 307 -42.32 -17.70 -29.30
N SER A 308 -42.43 -17.43 -27.99
CA SER A 308 -41.56 -16.50 -27.27
C SER A 308 -40.11 -17.00 -27.24
N MET A 309 -39.90 -18.32 -27.18
CA MET A 309 -38.58 -18.92 -27.30
C MET A 309 -37.95 -18.71 -28.67
N ALA A 310 -38.74 -18.69 -29.75
CA ALA A 310 -38.24 -18.34 -31.08
C ALA A 310 -37.72 -16.89 -31.12
N TYR A 311 -38.41 -15.97 -30.46
CA TYR A 311 -37.96 -14.58 -30.31
C TYR A 311 -36.66 -14.47 -29.51
N VAL A 312 -36.56 -15.15 -28.36
CA VAL A 312 -35.35 -15.16 -27.53
C VAL A 312 -34.15 -15.74 -28.31
N ARG A 313 -34.35 -16.85 -29.04
CA ARG A 313 -33.31 -17.45 -29.88
C ARG A 313 -32.85 -16.52 -31.00
N GLU A 314 -33.77 -15.81 -31.64
CA GLU A 314 -33.43 -14.83 -32.68
C GLU A 314 -32.69 -13.62 -32.09
N LEU A 315 -33.07 -13.15 -30.91
CA LEU A 315 -32.38 -12.07 -30.20
C LEU A 315 -30.92 -12.45 -29.89
N ILE A 316 -30.68 -13.66 -29.40
CA ILE A 316 -29.32 -14.20 -29.22
C ILE A 316 -28.57 -14.31 -30.57
N ARG A 317 -29.23 -14.80 -31.62
CA ARG A 317 -28.63 -14.93 -32.96
C ARG A 317 -28.17 -13.57 -33.50
N ARG A 318 -28.99 -12.53 -33.35
CA ARG A 318 -28.68 -11.15 -33.77
C ARG A 318 -27.50 -10.57 -33.00
N MET A 319 -27.37 -10.84 -31.70
CA MET A 319 -26.19 -10.42 -30.92
C MET A 319 -24.91 -11.10 -31.42
N ARG A 320 -24.95 -12.42 -31.67
CA ARG A 320 -23.80 -13.16 -32.21
C ARG A 320 -23.39 -12.72 -33.63
N LEU A 321 -24.31 -12.13 -34.38
CA LEU A 321 -24.03 -11.51 -35.69
C LEU A 321 -23.38 -10.13 -35.56
N LYS A 322 -23.69 -9.40 -34.47
CA LYS A 322 -23.05 -8.12 -34.13
C LYS A 322 -21.54 -8.30 -33.92
N ASP A 323 -21.12 -9.42 -33.33
CA ASP A 323 -19.71 -9.81 -33.17
C ASP A 323 -19.03 -10.24 -34.49
N LYS A 324 -19.79 -10.42 -35.59
CA LYS A 324 -19.28 -10.88 -36.91
C LYS A 324 -19.46 -9.87 -38.06
N GLU A 325 -19.84 -8.61 -37.78
CA GLU A 325 -20.00 -7.53 -38.78
C GLU A 325 -20.89 -7.88 -40.01
N GLN A 326 -21.93 -8.70 -39.86
CA GLN A 326 -22.94 -8.87 -40.94
C GLN A 326 -24.35 -8.71 -40.39
N TYR A 327 -24.91 -7.52 -40.57
CA TYR A 327 -26.33 -7.25 -40.36
C TYR A 327 -27.15 -7.77 -41.57
N LEU A 328 -28.35 -8.29 -41.31
CA LEU A 328 -29.37 -8.46 -42.35
C LEU A 328 -29.92 -7.06 -42.70
N PRO A 329 -30.24 -6.76 -43.97
CA PRO A 329 -30.85 -5.48 -44.32
C PRO A 329 -32.16 -5.25 -43.54
N LEU A 330 -32.29 -4.05 -42.96
CA LEU A 330 -33.38 -3.62 -42.07
C LEU A 330 -34.78 -3.91 -42.65
N ASP A 331 -34.93 -3.81 -43.97
CA ASP A 331 -36.18 -4.01 -44.70
C ASP A 331 -36.67 -5.47 -44.63
N GLN A 332 -35.73 -6.43 -44.64
CA GLN A 332 -36.05 -7.86 -44.48
C GLN A 332 -36.38 -8.19 -43.02
N GLU A 333 -35.78 -7.46 -42.10
CA GLU A 333 -36.01 -7.56 -40.66
C GLU A 333 -37.43 -7.08 -40.28
N LEU A 334 -37.84 -5.95 -40.86
CA LEU A 334 -39.18 -5.38 -40.69
C LEU A 334 -40.26 -6.26 -41.33
N GLN A 335 -40.01 -6.86 -42.50
CA GLN A 335 -40.98 -7.72 -43.16
C GLN A 335 -41.21 -9.03 -42.39
N PHE A 336 -40.16 -9.63 -41.83
CA PHE A 336 -40.26 -10.85 -41.02
C PHE A 336 -41.06 -10.62 -39.73
N LEU A 337 -40.78 -9.50 -39.02
CA LEU A 337 -41.52 -9.13 -37.81
C LEU A 337 -42.99 -8.80 -38.12
N ARG A 338 -43.25 -8.14 -39.25
CA ARG A 338 -44.61 -7.80 -39.70
C ARG A 338 -45.41 -9.06 -40.05
N ASP A 339 -44.81 -10.03 -40.74
CA ASP A 339 -45.44 -11.31 -41.08
C ASP A 339 -45.70 -12.20 -39.84
N LEU A 340 -44.89 -12.06 -38.79
CA LEU A 340 -45.05 -12.75 -37.50
C LEU A 340 -46.19 -12.13 -36.67
N LEU A 341 -46.21 -10.80 -36.55
CA LEU A 341 -47.25 -10.04 -35.84
C LEU A 341 -48.63 -10.16 -36.49
N GLN A 342 -48.69 -10.28 -37.81
CA GLN A 342 -49.94 -10.43 -38.55
C GLN A 342 -50.60 -11.80 -38.37
N LYS A 343 -49.86 -12.81 -37.87
CA LYS A 343 -50.37 -14.18 -37.70
C LYS A 343 -50.91 -14.51 -36.31
N ASN A 344 -50.35 -13.94 -35.24
CA ASN A 344 -50.61 -14.41 -33.87
C ASN A 344 -51.20 -13.28 -32.99
N GLY A 345 -52.52 -13.12 -33.08
CA GLY A 345 -53.28 -12.00 -32.52
C GLY A 345 -53.32 -11.80 -31.00
N TYR A 346 -52.36 -12.28 -30.20
CA TYR A 346 -52.28 -11.92 -28.77
C TYR A 346 -50.83 -11.95 -28.24
N LEU A 347 -50.34 -10.79 -27.80
CA LEU A 347 -49.38 -10.68 -26.71
C LEU A 347 -50.16 -10.16 -25.50
N ASP A 348 -50.13 -10.90 -24.39
CA ASP A 348 -50.89 -10.57 -23.16
C ASP A 348 -50.44 -9.23 -22.55
N VAL A 349 -51.40 -8.50 -21.98
CA VAL A 349 -51.21 -7.20 -21.31
C VAL A 349 -50.15 -7.30 -20.21
N GLU A 350 -50.04 -8.46 -19.55
CA GLU A 350 -49.05 -8.70 -18.50
C GLU A 350 -47.61 -8.79 -19.04
N PHE A 351 -47.42 -9.31 -20.26
CA PHE A 351 -46.11 -9.34 -20.93
C PHE A 351 -45.63 -7.92 -21.25
N PHE A 352 -46.50 -7.11 -21.87
CA PHE A 352 -46.20 -5.70 -22.13
C PHE A 352 -45.99 -4.93 -20.82
N ARG A 353 -46.77 -5.18 -19.77
CA ARG A 353 -46.59 -4.52 -18.47
C ARG A 353 -45.22 -4.81 -17.84
N LEU A 354 -44.74 -6.06 -17.92
CA LEU A 354 -43.49 -6.49 -17.31
C LEU A 354 -42.26 -6.06 -18.11
N TYR A 355 -42.34 -6.03 -19.44
CA TYR A 355 -41.20 -5.81 -20.31
C TYR A 355 -41.25 -4.49 -21.12
N SER A 356 -42.27 -3.65 -20.96
CA SER A 356 -42.39 -2.36 -21.67
C SER A 356 -41.18 -1.46 -21.47
N ASN A 357 -40.62 -1.39 -20.26
CA ASN A 357 -39.43 -0.58 -20.01
C ASN A 357 -38.21 -1.09 -20.79
N ARG A 358 -38.12 -2.41 -21.01
CA ARG A 358 -37.04 -3.02 -21.79
C ARG A 358 -37.19 -2.79 -23.28
N ILE A 359 -38.42 -2.89 -23.79
CA ILE A 359 -38.77 -2.60 -25.18
C ILE A 359 -38.51 -1.11 -25.50
N ASN A 360 -38.82 -0.20 -24.55
CA ASN A 360 -38.47 1.21 -24.63
C ASN A 360 -36.96 1.47 -24.70
N GLN A 361 -36.17 0.81 -23.84
CA GLN A 361 -34.71 0.96 -23.81
C GLN A 361 -34.00 0.46 -25.08
N LEU A 362 -34.59 -0.51 -25.79
CA LEU A 362 -34.12 -1.00 -27.09
C LEU A 362 -34.52 -0.09 -28.27
N GLY A 363 -35.19 1.04 -28.00
CA GLY A 363 -35.57 2.05 -29.00
C GLY A 363 -36.84 1.76 -29.79
N TRP A 364 -37.67 0.80 -29.34
CA TRP A 364 -38.76 0.25 -30.15
C TRP A 364 -40.10 1.01 -30.07
N LEU A 365 -40.31 1.82 -29.03
CA LEU A 365 -41.60 2.50 -28.81
C LEU A 365 -41.70 3.88 -29.45
N ASN A 366 -40.60 4.41 -30.00
CA ASN A 366 -40.62 5.69 -30.72
C ASN A 366 -41.21 5.61 -32.13
N GLU A 367 -41.47 4.41 -32.67
CA GLU A 367 -41.93 4.25 -34.07
C GLU A 367 -43.32 3.59 -34.21
N TYR A 368 -44.07 3.47 -33.10
CA TYR A 368 -45.43 2.93 -33.06
C TYR A 368 -46.52 3.99 -32.81
N ALA A 369 -46.39 5.15 -33.46
CA ALA A 369 -47.54 6.01 -33.71
C ALA A 369 -48.43 5.35 -34.78
N LEU A 370 -49.34 4.48 -34.36
CA LEU A 370 -50.41 3.92 -35.20
C LEU A 370 -51.71 3.84 -34.39
N ASP A 371 -52.55 4.89 -34.47
CA ASP A 371 -53.91 4.81 -35.05
C ASP A 371 -54.60 6.20 -35.01
N ASP A 372 -55.13 6.62 -36.17
CA ASP A 372 -55.40 8.02 -36.57
C ASP A 372 -56.85 8.45 -36.30
N SER A 373 -57.48 8.03 -35.18
CA SER A 373 -58.91 8.33 -34.97
C SER A 373 -59.39 8.75 -33.59
N PHE A 374 -58.54 8.84 -32.56
CA PHE A 374 -58.95 9.43 -31.28
C PHE A 374 -57.82 10.31 -30.71
N ASP A 375 -58.15 11.57 -30.39
CA ASP A 375 -57.37 12.50 -29.58
C ASP A 375 -56.26 13.39 -30.23
N LYS A 376 -56.41 13.83 -31.50
CA LYS A 376 -55.55 14.88 -32.11
C LYS A 376 -55.22 16.11 -31.24
N PRO A 377 -56.15 16.70 -30.47
CA PRO A 377 -55.84 17.85 -29.62
C PRO A 377 -54.95 17.51 -28.43
N LYS A 378 -55.05 16.28 -27.89
CA LYS A 378 -54.14 15.82 -26.84
C LYS A 378 -52.82 15.39 -27.43
N GLU A 379 -52.81 14.83 -28.63
CA GLU A 379 -51.59 14.48 -29.36
C GLU A 379 -50.78 15.72 -29.72
N GLU A 380 -51.39 16.81 -30.19
CA GLU A 380 -50.72 18.09 -30.40
C GLU A 380 -50.19 18.71 -29.09
N ALA A 381 -50.92 18.54 -27.99
CA ALA A 381 -50.46 18.98 -26.67
C ALA A 381 -49.27 18.15 -26.18
N ILE A 382 -49.32 16.82 -26.34
CA ILE A 382 -48.25 15.90 -25.99
C ILE A 382 -47.02 16.15 -26.88
N LEU A 383 -47.20 16.38 -28.19
CA LEU A 383 -46.11 16.67 -29.11
C LEU A 383 -45.42 18.00 -28.77
N LYS A 384 -46.21 18.99 -28.32
CA LYS A 384 -45.67 20.27 -27.83
C LYS A 384 -44.90 20.08 -26.52
N GLU A 385 -45.43 19.29 -25.59
CA GLU A 385 -44.73 18.94 -24.34
C GLU A 385 -43.46 18.12 -24.61
N MET A 386 -43.50 17.14 -25.52
CA MET A 386 -42.33 16.36 -25.96
C MET A 386 -41.28 17.25 -26.62
N SER A 387 -41.68 18.22 -27.44
CA SER A 387 -40.75 19.22 -28.01
C SER A 387 -40.12 20.10 -26.93
N GLU A 388 -40.85 20.43 -25.86
CA GLU A 388 -40.28 21.12 -24.71
C GLU A 388 -39.37 20.24 -23.87
N ILE A 389 -39.71 18.96 -23.69
CA ILE A 389 -38.88 17.98 -22.99
C ILE A 389 -37.57 17.78 -23.76
N GLU A 390 -37.60 17.61 -25.07
CA GLU A 390 -36.39 17.45 -25.89
C GLU A 390 -35.47 18.70 -25.81
N LYS A 391 -36.05 19.90 -25.69
CA LYS A 391 -35.28 21.13 -25.44
C LYS A 391 -34.68 21.16 -24.04
N ARG A 392 -35.42 20.67 -23.04
CA ARG A 392 -34.91 20.55 -21.66
C ARG A 392 -33.81 19.50 -21.57
N ASP A 393 -33.93 18.38 -22.26
CA ASP A 393 -32.92 17.31 -22.29
C ASP A 393 -31.63 17.80 -22.95
N LYS A 394 -31.71 18.51 -24.09
CA LYS A 394 -30.56 19.18 -24.71
C LYS A 394 -29.91 20.21 -23.77
N MET A 395 -30.70 20.90 -22.96
CA MET A 395 -30.17 21.83 -21.94
C MET A 395 -29.52 21.08 -20.77
N ILE A 396 -30.07 19.95 -20.35
CA ILE A 396 -29.51 19.10 -19.30
C ILE A 396 -28.18 18.51 -19.78
N GLU A 397 -28.09 18.00 -21.00
CA GLU A 397 -26.83 17.51 -21.59
C GLU A 397 -25.77 18.62 -21.65
N ALA A 398 -26.15 19.83 -22.06
CA ALA A 398 -25.25 20.97 -22.07
C ALA A 398 -24.77 21.35 -20.65
N LEU A 399 -25.66 21.33 -19.65
CA LEU A 399 -25.32 21.61 -18.26
C LEU A 399 -24.45 20.49 -17.66
N GLN A 400 -24.69 19.23 -18.01
CA GLN A 400 -23.86 18.10 -17.60
C GLN A 400 -22.45 18.22 -18.18
N SER A 401 -22.32 18.59 -19.46
CA SER A 401 -21.02 18.84 -20.08
C SER A 401 -20.27 20.00 -19.40
N GLN A 402 -20.97 21.08 -19.06
CA GLN A 402 -20.38 22.18 -18.26
C GLN A 402 -19.99 21.74 -16.85
N LEU A 403 -20.78 20.87 -16.21
CA LEU A 403 -20.49 20.34 -14.88
C LEU A 403 -19.26 19.42 -14.90
N GLU A 404 -19.11 18.59 -15.93
CA GLU A 404 -17.93 17.75 -16.14
C GLU A 404 -16.68 18.61 -16.36
N GLU A 405 -16.79 19.67 -17.18
CA GLU A 405 -15.69 20.63 -17.39
C GLU A 405 -15.29 21.30 -16.07
N LYS A 406 -16.27 21.80 -15.30
CA LYS A 406 -16.01 22.42 -13.99
C LYS A 406 -15.43 21.44 -12.98
N THR A 407 -15.86 20.18 -13.02
CA THR A 407 -15.33 19.12 -12.15
C THR A 407 -13.88 18.80 -12.51
N SER A 408 -13.54 18.75 -13.80
CA SER A 408 -12.16 18.62 -14.30
C SER A 408 -11.27 19.80 -13.86
N GLU A 409 -11.79 21.04 -13.92
CA GLU A 409 -11.10 22.21 -13.37
C GLU A 409 -10.86 22.09 -11.86
N LEU A 410 -11.86 21.63 -11.11
CA LEU A 410 -11.79 21.45 -9.66
C LEU A 410 -10.73 20.40 -9.26
N VAL A 411 -10.64 19.30 -10.01
CA VAL A 411 -9.59 18.29 -9.84
C VAL A 411 -8.20 18.91 -10.05
N LYS A 412 -8.00 19.72 -11.09
CA LYS A 412 -6.72 20.41 -11.32
C LYS A 412 -6.37 21.40 -10.20
N VAL A 413 -7.37 22.11 -9.68
CA VAL A 413 -7.17 23.01 -8.53
C VAL A 413 -6.79 22.22 -7.29
N ASN A 414 -7.47 21.11 -7.00
CA ASN A 414 -7.15 20.27 -5.84
C ASN A 414 -5.74 19.68 -5.92
N GLN A 415 -5.31 19.20 -7.09
CA GLN A 415 -3.93 18.76 -7.29
C GLN A 415 -2.92 19.87 -6.98
N ARG A 416 -3.23 21.11 -7.39
CA ARG A 416 -2.37 22.26 -7.12
C ARG A 416 -2.37 22.68 -5.65
N VAL A 417 -3.50 22.51 -4.95
CA VAL A 417 -3.59 22.68 -3.50
C VAL A 417 -2.72 21.64 -2.80
N GLU A 418 -2.77 20.37 -3.19
CA GLU A 418 -1.91 19.31 -2.65
C GLU A 418 -0.42 19.64 -2.86
N GLU A 419 -0.03 20.10 -4.05
CA GLU A 419 1.34 20.56 -4.33
C GLU A 419 1.77 21.70 -3.42
N PHE A 420 0.92 22.73 -3.24
CA PHE A 420 1.22 23.84 -2.34
C PHE A 420 1.25 23.42 -0.87
N THR A 421 0.42 22.45 -0.48
CA THR A 421 0.42 21.90 0.88
C THR A 421 1.75 21.22 1.16
N LYS A 422 2.23 20.38 0.24
CA LYS A 422 3.53 19.74 0.33
C LYS A 422 4.68 20.76 0.37
N GLN A 423 4.65 21.80 -0.46
CA GLN A 423 5.65 22.87 -0.42
C GLN A 423 5.64 23.62 0.91
N THR A 424 4.47 23.82 1.51
CA THR A 424 4.32 24.48 2.82
C THR A 424 4.90 23.62 3.93
N GLU A 425 4.67 22.31 3.90
CA GLU A 425 5.26 21.35 4.85
C GLU A 425 6.79 21.31 4.72
N GLU A 426 7.33 21.28 3.50
CA GLU A 426 8.77 21.35 3.24
C GLU A 426 9.37 22.66 3.78
N LEU A 427 8.73 23.81 3.50
CA LEU A 427 9.17 25.09 4.03
C LEU A 427 9.11 25.13 5.56
N GLN A 428 8.06 24.60 6.17
CA GLN A 428 7.95 24.52 7.63
C GLN A 428 9.06 23.69 8.25
N SER A 429 9.43 22.56 7.63
CA SER A 429 10.58 21.76 8.06
C SER A 429 11.87 22.57 8.01
N THR A 430 12.12 23.27 6.90
CA THR A 430 13.32 24.11 6.78
C THR A 430 13.35 25.28 7.76
N LEU A 431 12.17 25.82 8.12
CA LEU A 431 12.06 26.91 9.08
C LEU A 431 12.39 26.41 10.49
N ASN A 432 11.88 25.23 10.87
CA ASN A 432 12.21 24.59 12.14
C ASN A 432 13.71 24.28 12.26
N GLU A 433 14.36 23.80 11.20
CA GLU A 433 15.82 23.59 11.16
C GLU A 433 16.57 24.91 11.37
N ARG A 434 16.17 25.99 10.67
CA ARG A 434 16.80 27.30 10.83
C ARG A 434 16.59 27.90 12.22
N ASP A 435 15.43 27.72 12.83
CA ASP A 435 15.16 28.18 14.19
C ASP A 435 16.05 27.45 15.21
N SER A 436 16.30 26.16 15.00
CA SER A 436 17.29 25.39 15.79
C SER A 436 18.71 25.96 15.61
N ASP A 437 19.14 26.18 14.37
CA ASP A 437 20.47 26.78 14.08
C ASP A 437 20.62 28.17 14.71
N VAL A 438 19.57 28.98 14.68
CA VAL A 438 19.56 30.31 15.30
C VAL A 438 19.65 30.20 16.82
N ALA A 439 18.96 29.25 17.44
CA ALA A 439 19.05 29.00 18.88
C ALA A 439 20.47 28.57 19.29
N GLU A 440 21.09 27.67 18.54
CA GLU A 440 22.49 27.27 18.76
C GLU A 440 23.45 28.45 18.64
N LYS A 441 23.33 29.22 17.55
CA LYS A 441 24.17 30.43 17.35
C LYS A 441 23.97 31.45 18.47
N LYS A 442 22.73 31.64 18.94
CA LYS A 442 22.45 32.55 20.06
C LYS A 442 23.19 32.10 21.33
N ASN A 443 23.15 30.82 21.66
CA ASN A 443 23.88 30.27 22.81
C ASN A 443 25.40 30.52 22.69
N THR A 444 25.98 30.27 21.51
CA THR A 444 27.42 30.53 21.29
C THR A 444 27.76 32.02 21.41
N LEU A 445 26.85 32.91 21.01
CA LEU A 445 27.05 34.36 21.08
C LEU A 445 26.96 34.84 22.54
N GLU A 446 26.07 34.26 23.34
CA GLU A 446 26.00 34.49 24.79
C GLU A 446 27.29 34.05 25.50
N GLU A 447 27.85 32.89 25.14
CA GLU A 447 29.15 32.42 25.65
C GLU A 447 30.30 33.36 25.27
N MET A 448 30.43 33.71 23.99
CA MET A 448 31.45 34.65 23.53
C MET A 448 31.32 36.03 24.20
N THR A 449 30.09 36.50 24.44
CA THR A 449 29.85 37.79 25.12
C THR A 449 30.34 37.73 26.56
N LYS A 450 30.13 36.60 27.25
CA LYS A 450 30.65 36.38 28.60
C LYS A 450 32.18 36.37 28.60
N GLU A 451 32.81 35.67 27.67
CA GLU A 451 34.28 35.65 27.55
C GLU A 451 34.86 37.06 27.28
N ILE A 452 34.22 37.85 26.41
CA ILE A 452 34.62 39.24 26.15
C ILE A 452 34.51 40.08 27.41
N ALA A 453 33.46 39.91 28.22
CA ALA A 453 33.30 40.62 29.48
C ALA A 453 34.43 40.28 30.46
N GLU A 454 34.77 38.99 30.59
CA GLU A 454 35.89 38.53 31.43
C GLU A 454 37.24 39.09 30.94
N GLN A 455 37.47 39.14 29.63
CA GLN A 455 38.69 39.72 29.07
C GLN A 455 38.77 41.23 29.30
N LYS A 456 37.66 41.97 29.15
CA LYS A 456 37.61 43.42 29.44
C LYS A 456 37.96 43.71 30.89
N GLU A 457 37.51 42.87 31.83
CA GLU A 457 37.86 43.01 33.25
C GLU A 457 39.36 42.78 33.48
N LYS A 458 39.95 41.75 32.84
CA LYS A 458 41.40 41.52 32.90
C LYS A 458 42.20 42.69 32.35
N ILE A 459 41.79 43.25 31.21
CA ILE A 459 42.45 44.43 30.62
C ILE A 459 42.40 45.61 31.58
N LYS A 460 41.23 45.90 32.17
CA LYS A 460 41.08 46.98 33.15
C LYS A 460 42.03 46.81 34.34
N ASN A 461 42.14 45.59 34.87
CA ASN A 461 43.04 45.28 35.98
C ASN A 461 44.52 45.49 35.60
N GLU A 462 44.91 45.17 34.36
CA GLU A 462 46.25 45.44 33.86
C GLU A 462 46.51 46.93 33.64
N GLU A 463 45.55 47.68 33.10
CA GLU A 463 45.64 49.14 32.95
C GLU A 463 45.85 49.83 34.30
N GLU A 464 45.14 49.41 35.35
CA GLU A 464 45.34 49.91 36.72
C GLU A 464 46.74 49.60 37.26
N LYS A 465 47.27 48.38 37.01
CA LYS A 465 48.65 48.04 37.39
C LYS A 465 49.67 48.90 36.65
N ASN A 466 49.46 49.12 35.36
CA ASN A 466 50.37 49.91 34.52
C ASN A 466 50.34 51.40 34.93
N ALA A 467 49.17 51.93 35.30
CA ALA A 467 49.05 53.27 35.88
C ALA A 467 49.84 53.40 37.19
N LYS A 468 49.71 52.43 38.11
CA LYS A 468 50.50 52.40 39.36
C LYS A 468 52.00 52.33 39.10
N GLN A 469 52.43 51.54 38.11
CA GLN A 469 53.85 51.50 37.70
C GLN A 469 54.34 52.82 37.12
N LYS A 470 53.54 53.51 36.30
CA LYS A 470 53.87 54.84 35.78
C LYS A 470 54.02 55.86 36.90
N GLU A 471 53.13 55.84 37.89
CA GLU A 471 53.20 56.73 39.05
C GLU A 471 54.46 56.46 39.89
N ALA A 472 54.77 55.18 40.16
CA ALA A 472 56.01 54.78 40.83
C ALA A 472 57.26 55.24 40.07
N PHE A 473 57.25 55.12 38.74
CA PHE A 473 58.35 55.60 37.89
C PHE A 473 58.48 57.13 37.93
N LEU A 474 57.36 57.86 37.95
CA LEU A 474 57.38 59.32 38.03
C LEU A 474 57.95 59.79 39.38
N ASN A 475 57.56 59.14 40.48
CA ASN A 475 58.12 59.39 41.81
C ASN A 475 59.62 59.09 41.85
N PHE A 476 60.05 57.96 41.27
CA PHE A 476 61.47 57.61 41.15
C PHE A 476 62.25 58.64 40.32
N LYS A 477 61.68 59.11 39.21
CA LYS A 477 62.29 60.17 38.40
C LYS A 477 62.44 61.47 39.19
N LYS A 478 61.44 61.83 39.99
CA LYS A 478 61.49 63.01 40.87
C LYS A 478 62.60 62.87 41.91
N GLU A 479 62.70 61.71 42.57
CA GLU A 479 63.76 61.39 43.52
C GLU A 479 65.16 61.55 42.90
N ILE A 480 65.37 61.02 41.69
CA ILE A 480 66.65 61.21 40.97
C ILE A 480 66.88 62.70 40.65
N THR A 481 65.85 63.43 40.25
CA THR A 481 65.98 64.86 39.93
C THR A 481 66.34 65.67 41.18
N ASP A 482 65.73 65.36 42.32
CA ASP A 482 66.02 66.00 43.61
C ASP A 482 67.46 65.66 44.06
N GLN A 483 67.91 64.42 43.88
CA GLN A 483 69.30 64.02 44.15
C GLN A 483 70.29 64.73 43.22
N LEU A 484 69.97 64.87 41.94
CA LEU A 484 70.80 65.64 40.99
C LEU A 484 70.87 67.12 41.39
N HIS A 485 69.76 67.74 41.78
CA HIS A 485 69.76 69.13 42.25
C HIS A 485 70.58 69.28 43.54
N LEU A 486 70.52 68.32 44.47
CA LEU A 486 71.35 68.33 45.67
C LEU A 486 72.84 68.29 45.32
N ILE A 487 73.23 67.43 44.38
CA ILE A 487 74.61 67.36 43.86
C ILE A 487 75.01 68.68 43.23
N GLU A 488 74.16 69.27 42.40
CA GLU A 488 74.42 70.56 41.74
C GLU A 488 74.60 71.69 42.77
N THR A 489 73.85 71.66 43.87
CA THR A 489 73.97 72.61 44.98
C THR A 489 75.25 72.40 45.78
N MET A 490 75.63 71.15 46.04
CA MET A 490 76.92 70.82 46.67
C MET A 490 78.08 71.25 45.79
N MET A 491 78.02 70.98 44.48
CA MET A 491 79.00 71.43 43.49
C MET A 491 79.10 72.95 43.44
N HIS A 492 77.98 73.69 43.50
CA HIS A 492 78.00 75.16 43.59
C HIS A 492 78.63 75.66 44.90
N LYS A 493 78.37 74.98 46.02
CA LYS A 493 78.96 75.33 47.32
C LYS A 493 80.47 75.09 47.32
N ASP A 494 80.93 74.00 46.71
CA ASP A 494 82.34 73.69 46.57
C ASP A 494 83.02 74.57 45.51
N MET A 495 82.36 74.92 44.41
CA MET A 495 82.81 75.95 43.46
C MET A 495 82.97 77.32 44.12
N ASN A 496 82.06 77.71 45.01
CA ASN A 496 82.17 78.94 45.78
C ASN A 496 83.28 78.90 46.84
N LYS A 497 83.64 77.72 47.36
CA LYS A 497 84.84 77.56 48.18
C LYS A 497 86.12 77.63 47.34
N ILE A 498 86.11 77.07 46.13
CA ILE A 498 87.25 77.13 45.19
C ILE A 498 87.47 78.58 44.71
N ASN A 499 86.41 79.33 44.41
CA ASN A 499 86.52 80.77 44.07
C ASN A 499 86.99 81.65 45.25
N LYS A 500 86.85 81.17 46.49
CA LYS A 500 87.45 81.80 47.68
C LYS A 500 88.92 81.44 47.92
N ILE A 501 89.47 80.48 47.18
CA ILE A 501 90.88 80.07 47.27
C ILE A 501 91.71 80.64 46.09
N GLY A 502 91.05 81.14 45.02
CA GLY A 502 91.70 81.59 43.79
C GLY A 502 91.78 83.10 43.56
N ASN A 503 91.42 83.96 44.51
CA ASN A 503 91.56 85.41 44.31
C ASN A 503 91.88 86.16 45.61
N THR A 504 93.14 86.54 45.74
CA THR A 504 93.58 87.72 46.50
C THR A 504 94.32 88.62 45.53
N ASP A 505 93.79 89.81 45.27
CA ASP A 505 94.62 91.01 45.33
C ASP A 505 93.78 92.20 45.83
N SER A 506 94.19 92.68 47.00
CA SER A 506 94.10 94.04 47.57
C SER A 506 92.83 94.87 47.38
N GLY A 507 92.15 95.13 48.51
CA GLY A 507 91.92 96.50 48.97
C GLY A 507 92.64 96.64 50.30
N ASP A 508 93.64 97.52 50.36
CA ASP A 508 94.59 97.69 51.46
C ASP A 508 94.03 98.49 52.67
N GLU A 509 94.82 98.44 53.75
CA GLU A 509 94.85 99.25 54.98
C GLU A 509 93.87 98.79 56.08
N GLU A 510 94.24 98.51 57.35
CA GLU A 510 95.38 98.95 58.16
C GLU A 510 95.40 98.16 59.51
N GLU A 511 96.55 98.23 60.20
CA GLU A 511 96.77 98.20 61.66
C GLU A 511 96.84 96.89 62.51
N ASP A 512 97.90 96.92 63.34
CA ASP A 512 98.10 96.38 64.70
C ASP A 512 98.73 94.99 64.99
N GLU A 513 100.04 95.11 65.28
CA GLU A 513 100.82 94.65 66.44
C GLU A 513 100.27 93.60 67.47
N ASN A 514 101.21 92.71 67.82
CA ASN A 514 101.49 92.07 69.11
C ASN A 514 100.67 90.88 69.67
N GLU A 515 101.46 89.83 69.95
CA GLU A 515 101.47 88.94 71.14
C GLU A 515 100.22 88.15 71.52
N GLU A 516 100.24 86.82 71.35
CA GLU A 516 100.90 85.85 72.24
C GLU A 516 100.16 84.49 72.20
N ALA A 517 100.96 83.43 72.14
CA ALA A 517 100.76 82.08 72.69
C ALA A 517 99.57 81.19 72.24
N GLY A 518 99.95 80.02 71.70
CA GLY A 518 99.31 78.74 72.04
C GLY A 518 98.73 77.95 70.86
N ASN A 519 99.57 77.30 70.05
CA ASN A 519 99.85 75.84 70.10
C ASN A 519 98.68 74.90 69.75
N SER A 520 98.81 73.86 68.93
CA SER A 520 99.87 73.36 68.04
C SER A 520 99.44 71.95 67.60
N GLU A 521 99.79 71.60 66.35
CA GLU A 521 100.17 70.24 65.90
C GLU A 521 99.06 69.16 65.84
N SER A 522 99.03 68.24 64.87
CA SER A 522 100.10 67.75 64.01
C SER A 522 99.62 67.60 62.56
N THR A 523 100.43 68.13 61.66
CA THR A 523 100.30 68.14 60.20
C THR A 523 100.42 66.74 59.60
N GLY A 524 99.28 66.20 59.14
CA GLY A 524 99.17 65.05 58.23
C GLY A 524 99.21 65.48 56.76
N ASN A 525 99.84 64.66 55.93
CA ASN A 525 100.45 64.98 54.64
C ASN A 525 99.42 65.09 53.47
N PRO A 526 99.37 66.18 52.66
CA PRO A 526 98.27 66.49 51.71
C PRO A 526 98.08 65.55 50.52
N GLN A 527 98.95 64.57 50.33
CA GLN A 527 98.87 63.61 49.22
C GLN A 527 97.94 62.42 49.50
N GLU A 528 97.61 62.11 50.75
CA GLU A 528 96.69 61.01 51.12
C GLU A 528 95.20 61.41 51.06
N ASP A 529 94.85 62.66 51.40
CA ASP A 529 93.45 63.15 51.39
C ASP A 529 92.86 63.28 49.98
N ILE A 530 93.68 63.68 49.01
CA ILE A 530 93.28 63.74 47.59
C ILE A 530 93.02 62.31 47.07
N ALA A 531 93.86 61.34 47.45
CA ALA A 531 93.73 59.95 47.04
C ALA A 531 92.44 59.31 47.60
N GLU A 532 92.05 59.62 48.83
CA GLU A 532 90.81 59.12 49.41
C GLU A 532 89.57 59.75 48.75
N THR A 533 89.64 61.03 48.40
CA THR A 533 88.57 61.72 47.66
C THR A 533 88.42 61.14 46.25
N TYR A 534 89.53 60.88 45.55
CA TYR A 534 89.52 60.21 44.24
C TYR A 534 88.91 58.80 44.32
N LYS A 535 89.22 58.02 45.37
CA LYS A 535 88.60 56.71 45.59
C LYS A 535 87.08 56.78 45.78
N LYS A 536 86.57 57.78 46.51
CA LYS A 536 85.13 57.98 46.68
C LYS A 536 84.47 58.35 45.35
N VAL A 537 85.06 59.25 44.57
CA VAL A 537 84.57 59.61 43.23
C VAL A 537 84.60 58.41 42.29
N GLU A 538 85.68 57.62 42.30
CA GLU A 538 85.79 56.41 41.46
C GLU A 538 84.72 55.37 41.84
N SER A 539 84.46 55.18 43.14
CA SER A 539 83.39 54.27 43.61
C SER A 539 81.99 54.75 43.18
N TYR A 540 81.75 56.05 43.17
CA TYR A 540 80.49 56.65 42.75
C TYR A 540 80.29 56.54 41.23
N VAL A 541 81.33 56.80 40.44
CA VAL A 541 81.31 56.62 38.98
C VAL A 541 81.07 55.15 38.62
N LYS A 542 81.70 54.20 39.32
CA LYS A 542 81.42 52.76 39.13
C LYS A 542 79.96 52.42 39.43
N ARG A 543 79.35 53.01 40.46
CA ARG A 543 77.93 52.80 40.79
C ARG A 543 77.00 53.33 39.70
N LEU A 544 77.26 54.53 39.19
CA LEU A 544 76.50 55.12 38.09
C LEU A 544 76.64 54.33 36.78
N LEU A 545 77.82 53.80 36.49
CA LEU A 545 78.02 52.92 35.33
C LEU A 545 77.23 51.61 35.46
N GLU A 546 77.13 51.05 36.67
CA GLU A 546 76.34 49.85 36.93
C GLU A 546 74.82 50.11 36.80
N GLU A 547 74.35 51.27 37.27
CA GLU A 547 72.96 51.70 37.09
C GLU A 547 72.62 51.99 35.62
N LEU A 548 73.54 52.62 34.88
CA LEU A 548 73.41 52.83 33.43
C LEU A 548 73.33 51.49 32.69
N LYS A 549 74.10 50.49 33.13
CA LYS A 549 74.08 49.13 32.56
C LYS A 549 72.74 48.44 32.80
N LYS A 550 72.21 48.50 34.03
CA LYS A 550 70.87 47.98 34.37
C LYS A 550 69.76 48.67 33.58
N SER A 551 69.86 49.99 33.40
CA SER A 551 68.91 50.76 32.59
C SER A 551 68.95 50.36 31.11
N LYS A 552 70.15 50.11 30.54
CA LYS A 552 70.29 49.57 29.18
C LYS A 552 69.69 48.16 29.04
N GLU A 553 69.85 47.30 30.03
CA GLU A 553 69.21 45.98 30.05
C GLU A 553 67.68 46.08 30.08
N GLN A 554 67.11 46.96 30.91
CA GLN A 554 65.67 47.20 30.91
C GLN A 554 65.17 47.74 29.57
N ASN A 555 65.92 48.62 28.91
CA ASN A 555 65.57 49.14 27.59
C ASN A 555 65.61 48.05 26.52
N TYR A 556 66.54 47.10 26.63
CA TYR A 556 66.59 45.92 25.76
C TYR A 556 65.38 45.00 25.96
N ILE A 557 64.97 44.75 27.19
CA ILE A 557 63.75 43.98 27.51
C ILE A 557 62.51 44.68 26.95
N TYR A 558 62.41 46.00 27.08
CA TYR A 558 61.29 46.79 26.56
C TYR A 558 61.20 46.71 25.03
N LYS A 559 62.34 46.82 24.34
CA LYS A 559 62.41 46.63 22.87
C LYS A 559 62.02 45.20 22.46
N SER A 560 62.42 44.20 23.24
CA SER A 560 62.00 42.81 23.00
C SER A 560 60.50 42.61 23.19
N GLN A 561 59.87 43.26 24.18
CA GLN A 561 58.42 43.22 24.38
C GLN A 561 57.66 43.94 23.27
N ILE A 562 58.15 45.08 22.79
CA ILE A 562 57.57 45.76 21.62
C ILE A 562 57.62 44.83 20.40
N ALA A 563 58.76 44.19 20.13
CA ALA A 563 58.89 43.24 19.02
C ALA A 563 57.98 42.01 19.15
N GLN A 564 57.71 41.55 20.38
CA GLN A 564 56.73 40.48 20.63
C GLN A 564 55.29 40.95 20.39
N ASN A 565 54.94 42.17 20.82
CA ASN A 565 53.62 42.75 20.57
C ASN A 565 53.38 42.98 19.08
N ASP A 566 54.39 43.41 18.32
CA ASP A 566 54.29 43.55 16.86
C ASP A 566 54.04 42.20 16.17
N LYS A 567 54.68 41.12 16.65
CA LYS A 567 54.40 39.76 16.16
C LYS A 567 52.98 39.31 16.50
N ILE A 568 52.49 39.57 17.72
CA ILE A 568 51.12 39.23 18.12
C ILE A 568 50.12 39.99 17.25
N ASN A 569 50.33 41.29 17.01
CA ASN A 569 49.49 42.11 16.16
C ASN A 569 49.48 41.62 14.70
N ALA A 570 50.62 41.17 14.17
CA ALA A 570 50.69 40.57 12.84
C ALA A 570 49.84 39.29 12.74
N ILE A 571 49.95 38.40 13.73
CA ILE A 571 49.15 37.17 13.80
C ILE A 571 47.65 37.48 13.94
N LEU A 572 47.30 38.48 14.74
CA LEU A 572 45.91 38.90 14.94
C LEU A 572 45.30 39.43 13.64
N ASN A 573 46.04 40.29 12.92
CA ASN A 573 45.61 40.84 11.64
C ASN A 573 45.43 39.75 10.58
N GLU A 574 46.31 38.75 10.55
CA GLU A 574 46.19 37.63 9.64
C GLU A 574 44.97 36.75 9.96
N LYS A 575 44.68 36.52 11.24
CA LYS A 575 43.44 35.84 11.65
C LYS A 575 42.19 36.65 11.29
N ILE A 576 42.19 37.97 11.53
CA ILE A 576 41.07 38.85 11.15
C ILE A 576 40.83 38.78 9.64
N TYR A 577 41.91 38.81 8.84
CA TYR A 577 41.81 38.64 7.39
C TYR A 577 41.18 37.30 7.02
N GLN A 578 41.65 36.18 7.60
CA GLN A 578 41.06 34.87 7.33
C GLN A 578 39.59 34.76 7.76
N TYR A 579 39.20 35.31 8.91
CA TYR A 579 37.80 35.35 9.33
C TYR A 579 36.94 36.17 8.38
N SER A 580 37.44 37.32 7.91
CA SER A 580 36.74 38.16 6.93
C SER A 580 36.60 37.47 5.57
N GLU A 581 37.63 36.74 5.13
CA GLU A 581 37.62 35.99 3.87
C GLU A 581 36.64 34.80 3.94
N ASN A 582 36.61 34.09 5.07
CA ASN A 582 35.65 33.01 5.31
C ASN A 582 34.21 33.53 5.39
N ALA A 583 33.97 34.66 6.06
CA ALA A 583 32.64 35.30 6.09
C ALA A 583 32.17 35.74 4.68
N CYS A 584 33.09 36.26 3.85
CA CYS A 584 32.78 36.57 2.45
C CYS A 584 32.48 35.31 1.61
N LYS A 585 33.22 34.22 1.83
CA LYS A 585 32.97 32.93 1.14
C LYS A 585 31.63 32.32 1.55
N GLU A 586 31.25 32.38 2.83
CA GLU A 586 29.94 31.91 3.31
C GLU A 586 28.78 32.76 2.78
N SER A 587 28.93 34.09 2.75
CA SER A 587 27.95 35.01 2.14
C SER A 587 27.76 34.76 0.64
N ASN A 588 28.84 34.53 -0.11
CA ASN A 588 28.78 34.21 -1.53
C ASN A 588 28.20 32.81 -1.79
N ALA A 589 28.50 31.82 -0.94
CA ALA A 589 27.91 30.48 -1.03
C ALA A 589 26.39 30.48 -0.73
N ALA A 590 25.93 31.29 0.22
CA ALA A 590 24.52 31.50 0.51
C ALA A 590 23.78 32.18 -0.67
N ASN A 591 24.39 33.19 -1.30
CA ASN A 591 23.85 33.85 -2.49
C ASN A 591 23.83 32.95 -3.74
N LEU A 592 24.80 32.05 -3.89
CA LEU A 592 24.83 31.09 -5.00
C LEU A 592 23.82 29.94 -4.81
N LYS A 593 23.60 29.44 -3.58
CA LYS A 593 22.54 28.46 -3.29
C LYS A 593 21.13 29.05 -3.48
N GLY A 594 20.89 30.32 -3.12
CA GLY A 594 19.62 31.01 -3.38
C GLY A 594 19.35 31.31 -4.86
N LYS A 595 20.40 31.50 -5.68
CA LYS A 595 20.27 31.68 -7.14
C LYS A 595 20.18 30.36 -7.92
N ALA A 596 20.72 29.26 -7.40
CA ALA A 596 20.61 27.94 -8.02
C ALA A 596 19.22 27.33 -7.86
N SER A 597 18.57 27.51 -6.70
CA SER A 597 17.18 27.05 -6.49
C SER A 597 16.18 27.80 -7.36
N SER A 598 16.36 29.12 -7.55
CA SER A 598 15.49 29.96 -8.39
C SER A 598 15.66 29.75 -9.90
N LYS A 599 16.83 29.29 -10.39
CA LYS A 599 17.01 28.94 -11.81
C LYS A 599 16.52 27.55 -12.19
N SER A 600 16.49 26.58 -11.27
CA SER A 600 15.97 25.24 -11.56
C SER A 600 14.43 25.21 -11.73
N ASN A 601 13.72 26.14 -11.07
CA ASN A 601 12.26 26.27 -11.17
C ASN A 601 11.76 27.11 -12.35
N LEU A 602 12.64 27.81 -13.09
CA LEU A 602 12.25 28.60 -14.28
C LEU A 602 12.51 27.91 -15.63
N ALA A 603 13.22 26.78 -15.67
CA ALA A 603 13.62 26.13 -16.93
C ALA A 603 12.70 25.00 -17.43
N LYS A 604 11.55 24.75 -16.78
CA LYS A 604 10.54 23.77 -17.24
C LYS A 604 9.24 24.39 -17.77
N LYS A 605 9.20 25.71 -17.97
CA LYS A 605 8.14 26.39 -18.72
C LYS A 605 8.74 27.01 -19.97
N PHE A 606 8.18 26.64 -21.11
CA PHE A 606 8.38 27.16 -22.47
C PHE A 606 9.51 26.55 -23.32
N VAL A 607 9.13 25.57 -24.15
CA VAL A 607 9.48 25.55 -25.58
C VAL A 607 8.18 25.26 -26.38
N PRO A 608 7.95 25.91 -27.53
CA PRO A 608 6.62 26.12 -28.11
C PRO A 608 6.30 25.22 -29.33
N SER A 609 5.07 24.75 -29.42
CA SER A 609 4.19 24.74 -30.62
C SER A 609 2.76 24.53 -30.13
#